data_AF-A0A3D2FD01-F1
#
_entry.id   AF-A0A3D2FD01-F1
#
_cell.length_a   1.000
_cell.length_b   1.000
_cell.length_c   1.000
_cell.angle_alpha   90.00
_cell.angle_beta   90.00
_cell.angle_gamma   90.00
#
_symmetry.space_group_name_H-M   'P 1'
#
loop_
_entity.id
_entity.type
_entity.pdbx_description
1 polymer ?
#
loop_
_entity_poly.entity_id
_entity_poly.type
_entity_poly.pdbx_seq_one_letter_code
_entity_poly.pdbx_strand_id
1 'polypeptide(L)'
;QAVVHMPVDVQALDADFYVFTGHKLYGPSGVGVLYGKEELLNAMPPFIGGGEMIAEVTLEKSTWAALPNKFEAGTPMIAQAIGLGVAVDYVTAIGMDRIAAHEQDLLNY
;
A
#
# COMPACT_ATOMS: atom_id res chain seq x y z
N GLN A 1 -10.92 6.67 5.80
CA GLN A 1 -10.17 5.40 5.63
C GLN A 1 -9.56 5.10 6.98
N ALA A 2 -9.65 3.88 7.52
CA ALA A 2 -9.33 3.65 8.93
C ALA A 2 -7.86 3.95 9.30
N VAL A 3 -6.90 3.62 8.41
CA VAL A 3 -5.45 3.80 8.62
C VAL A 3 -5.02 5.23 9.01
N VAL A 4 -5.86 6.23 8.74
CA VAL A 4 -5.55 7.65 9.04
C VAL A 4 -6.02 8.09 10.42
N HIS A 5 -6.89 7.31 11.07
CA HIS A 5 -7.58 7.68 12.31
C HIS A 5 -7.32 6.71 13.46
N MET A 6 -6.90 5.47 13.17
CA MET A 6 -6.72 4.43 14.19
C MET A 6 -5.66 3.41 13.78
N PRO A 7 -5.07 2.66 14.74
CA PRO A 7 -4.21 1.53 14.40
C PRO A 7 -4.98 0.49 13.57
N VAL A 8 -4.30 -0.07 12.58
CA VAL A 8 -4.82 -1.13 11.73
C VAL A 8 -3.81 -2.27 11.72
N ASP A 9 -4.25 -3.44 12.15
CA ASP A 9 -3.50 -4.69 12.07
C ASP A 9 -4.22 -5.63 11.09
N VAL A 10 -3.64 -5.77 9.90
CA VAL A 10 -4.22 -6.60 8.83
C VAL A 10 -4.18 -8.10 9.15
N GLN A 11 -3.28 -8.54 10.04
CA GLN A 11 -3.21 -9.94 10.49
C GLN A 11 -4.29 -10.22 11.52
N ALA A 12 -4.48 -9.33 12.50
CA ALA A 12 -5.56 -9.44 13.48
C ALA A 12 -6.96 -9.35 12.83
N LEU A 13 -7.09 -8.59 11.75
CA LEU A 13 -8.31 -8.52 10.95
C LEU A 13 -8.56 -9.77 10.09
N ASP A 14 -7.54 -10.63 9.92
CA ASP A 14 -7.54 -11.73 8.94
C ASP A 14 -7.97 -11.27 7.53
N ALA A 15 -7.56 -10.06 7.14
CA ALA A 15 -8.00 -9.48 5.89
C ALA A 15 -7.31 -10.18 4.70
N ASP A 16 -8.09 -10.56 3.69
CA ASP A 16 -7.54 -11.09 2.43
C ASP A 16 -6.87 -9.98 1.61
N PHE A 17 -7.50 -8.80 1.60
CA PHE A 17 -7.02 -7.58 0.96
C PHE A 17 -7.30 -6.37 1.84
N TYR A 18 -6.39 -5.39 1.84
CA TYR A 18 -6.59 -4.11 2.49
C TYR A 18 -5.96 -3.00 1.65
N VAL A 19 -6.66 -1.87 1.49
CA VAL A 19 -6.19 -0.77 0.64
C VAL A 19 -6.22 0.56 1.37
N PHE A 20 -5.21 1.39 1.12
CA PHE A 20 -5.26 2.80 1.52
C PHE A 20 -4.58 3.72 0.51
N THR A 21 -4.81 5.02 0.64
CA THR A 21 -4.23 6.04 -0.24
C THR A 21 -3.32 6.99 0.55
N GLY A 22 -2.18 7.35 -0.04
CA GLY A 22 -1.16 8.13 0.64
C GLY A 22 -1.60 9.55 1.01
N HIS A 23 -2.35 10.22 0.14
CA HIS A 23 -2.76 11.62 0.34
C HIS A 23 -3.72 11.86 1.51
N LYS A 24 -4.28 10.80 2.11
CA LYS A 24 -5.06 10.91 3.35
C LYS A 24 -4.23 10.62 4.60
N LEU A 25 -3.07 9.97 4.44
CA LEU A 25 -2.10 9.72 5.51
C LEU A 25 -0.99 10.77 5.46
N TYR A 26 -1.34 12.03 5.17
CA TYR A 26 -0.40 13.16 5.06
C TYR A 26 0.75 12.96 4.06
N GLY A 27 0.67 11.95 3.20
CA GLY A 27 1.65 11.66 2.16
C GLY A 27 1.33 12.34 0.82
N PRO A 28 2.18 12.14 -0.20
CA PRO A 28 1.97 12.70 -1.53
C PRO A 28 0.70 12.16 -2.22
N SER A 29 0.17 12.92 -3.18
CA SER A 29 -0.85 12.43 -4.12
C SER A 29 -0.24 11.45 -5.14
N GLY A 30 -1.09 10.62 -5.75
CA GLY A 30 -0.67 9.68 -6.80
C GLY A 30 -0.02 8.37 -6.30
N VAL A 31 0.02 8.13 -4.99
CA VAL A 31 0.48 6.87 -4.41
C VAL A 31 -0.55 6.28 -3.44
N GLY A 32 -0.62 4.96 -3.39
CA GLY A 32 -1.44 4.19 -2.48
C GLY A 32 -0.84 2.81 -2.27
N VAL A 33 -1.44 2.03 -1.39
CA VAL A 33 -0.97 0.69 -1.02
C VAL A 33 -2.12 -0.29 -1.13
N LEU A 34 -1.81 -1.44 -1.70
CA LEU A 34 -2.62 -2.66 -1.62
C LEU A 34 -1.82 -3.69 -0.84
N TYR A 35 -2.38 -4.10 0.29
CA TYR A 35 -2.01 -5.33 0.97
C TYR A 35 -2.89 -6.46 0.44
N GLY A 36 -2.29 -7.64 0.29
CA GLY A 36 -3.02 -8.87 0.04
C GLY A 36 -2.24 -10.06 0.60
N LYS A 37 -2.96 -11.12 1.00
CA LYS A 37 -2.31 -12.37 1.44
C LYS A 37 -1.46 -12.95 0.31
N GLU A 38 -0.30 -13.48 0.68
CA GLU A 38 0.70 -13.96 -0.28
C GLU A 38 0.14 -15.05 -1.20
N GLU A 39 -0.61 -16.03 -0.68
CA GLU A 39 -1.20 -17.08 -1.53
C GLU A 39 -2.16 -16.51 -2.59
N LEU A 40 -2.93 -15.48 -2.22
CA LEU A 40 -3.89 -14.84 -3.13
C LEU A 40 -3.16 -14.00 -4.16
N LEU A 41 -2.19 -13.19 -3.73
CA LEU A 41 -1.36 -12.40 -4.62
C LEU A 41 -0.61 -13.28 -5.62
N ASN A 42 -0.09 -14.44 -5.21
CA ASN A 42 0.57 -15.39 -6.09
C ASN A 42 -0.39 -16.02 -7.10
N ALA A 43 -1.62 -16.38 -6.68
CA ALA A 43 -2.64 -16.98 -7.55
C ALA A 43 -3.23 -16.00 -8.58
N MET A 44 -3.22 -14.70 -8.30
CA MET A 44 -3.79 -13.70 -9.21
C MET A 44 -2.92 -13.51 -10.48
N PRO A 45 -3.53 -13.32 -11.66
CA PRO A 45 -2.82 -12.90 -12.86
C PRO A 45 -2.30 -11.46 -12.70
N PRO A 46 -1.27 -11.04 -13.45
CA PRO A 46 -0.83 -9.64 -13.45
C PRO A 46 -1.95 -8.71 -13.92
N PHE A 47 -1.95 -7.47 -13.42
CA PHE A 47 -2.99 -6.49 -13.73
C PHE A 47 -2.63 -5.59 -14.91
N ILE A 48 -1.58 -4.77 -14.76
CA ILE A 48 -0.99 -3.97 -15.84
C ILE A 48 0.28 -4.69 -16.32
N GLY A 49 0.48 -4.76 -17.64
CA GLY A 49 1.67 -5.35 -18.25
C GLY A 49 2.67 -4.30 -18.73
N GLY A 50 3.96 -4.61 -18.69
CA GLY A 50 5.02 -3.71 -19.14
C GLY A 50 6.41 -4.13 -18.63
N GLY A 51 7.36 -3.20 -18.66
CA GLY A 51 8.66 -3.39 -18.00
C GLY A 51 8.51 -3.52 -16.48
N GLU A 52 9.60 -3.89 -15.79
CA GLU A 52 9.69 -4.11 -14.32
C GLU A 52 8.87 -5.28 -13.75
N MET A 53 7.68 -5.57 -14.30
CA MET A 53 6.80 -6.65 -13.82
C MET A 53 7.04 -8.02 -14.45
N ILE A 54 7.92 -8.08 -15.46
CA ILE A 54 8.31 -9.28 -16.20
C ILE A 54 9.57 -9.92 -15.61
N ALA A 55 9.67 -11.25 -15.69
CA ALA A 55 10.92 -11.98 -15.44
C ALA A 55 11.64 -12.29 -16.76
N GLU A 56 10.91 -12.72 -17.79
CA GLU A 56 11.43 -12.99 -19.13
C GLU A 56 10.38 -12.63 -20.18
N VAL A 57 10.83 -12.09 -21.33
CA VAL A 57 9.99 -11.82 -22.49
C VAL A 57 10.62 -12.41 -23.74
N THR A 58 9.81 -13.15 -24.47
CA THR A 58 10.08 -13.67 -25.81
C THR A 58 9.01 -13.16 -26.78
N LEU A 59 9.12 -13.48 -28.07
CA LEU A 59 8.08 -13.10 -29.04
C LEU A 59 6.78 -13.88 -28.80
N GLU A 60 6.86 -15.10 -28.27
CA GLU A 60 5.73 -16.01 -28.11
C GLU A 60 5.11 -15.98 -26.72
N LYS A 61 5.90 -15.67 -25.69
CA LYS A 61 5.47 -15.70 -24.28
C LYS A 61 6.23 -14.72 -23.39
N SER A 62 5.59 -14.40 -22.25
CA SER A 62 6.22 -13.69 -21.14
C SER A 62 6.01 -14.46 -19.84
N THR A 63 6.96 -14.32 -18.92
CA THR A 63 6.83 -14.79 -17.53
C THR A 63 6.90 -13.59 -16.59
N TRP A 64 6.31 -13.72 -15.40
CA TRP A 64 6.11 -12.60 -14.48
C TRP A 64 7.14 -12.60 -13.37
N ALA A 65 7.51 -11.42 -12.89
CA ALA A 65 8.32 -11.25 -11.71
C ALA A 65 7.61 -11.81 -10.45
N ALA A 66 8.38 -12.04 -9.39
CA ALA A 66 7.82 -12.35 -8.09
C ALA A 66 7.05 -11.15 -7.51
N LEU A 67 6.31 -11.40 -6.44
CA LEU A 67 5.68 -10.33 -5.67
C LEU A 67 6.74 -9.42 -5.01
N PRO A 68 6.47 -8.11 -4.87
CA PRO A 68 5.28 -7.39 -5.31
C PRO A 68 5.32 -6.96 -6.79
N ASN A 69 6.50 -6.99 -7.42
CA ASN A 69 6.77 -6.43 -8.75
C ASN A 69 5.83 -6.94 -9.85
N LYS A 70 5.28 -8.16 -9.72
CA LYS A 70 4.22 -8.67 -10.62
C LYS A 70 3.08 -7.68 -10.88
N PHE A 71 2.80 -6.78 -9.94
CA PHE A 71 1.72 -5.79 -10.00
C PHE A 71 2.18 -4.35 -10.22
N GLU A 72 3.49 -4.10 -10.36
CA GLU A 72 4.08 -2.75 -10.41
C GLU A 72 4.78 -2.53 -11.76
N ALA A 73 3.98 -2.49 -12.83
CA ALA A 73 4.48 -2.34 -14.19
C ALA A 73 5.04 -0.94 -14.47
N GLY A 74 6.23 -0.90 -15.05
CA GLY A 74 6.91 0.32 -15.46
C GLY A 74 7.55 1.08 -14.30
N THR A 75 8.06 2.28 -14.60
CA THR A 75 8.69 3.13 -13.59
C THR A 75 7.68 3.52 -12.52
N PRO A 76 7.92 3.19 -11.23
CA PRO A 76 6.97 3.48 -10.17
C PRO A 76 6.97 4.97 -9.81
N MET A 77 6.03 5.38 -8.96
CA MET A 77 5.96 6.72 -8.39
C MET A 77 7.01 6.90 -7.28
N ILE A 78 8.30 6.86 -7.64
CA ILE A 78 9.45 6.74 -6.71
C ILE A 78 9.42 7.81 -5.61
N ALA A 79 9.36 9.09 -6.00
CA ALA A 79 9.37 10.20 -5.04
C ALA A 79 8.14 10.17 -4.12
N GLN A 80 6.99 9.76 -4.65
CA GLN A 80 5.75 9.66 -3.90
C GLN A 80 5.78 8.51 -2.91
N ALA A 81 6.33 7.35 -3.29
CA ALA A 81 6.53 6.21 -2.40
C ALA A 81 7.49 6.55 -1.24
N ILE A 82 8.60 7.23 -1.54
CA ILE A 82 9.54 7.73 -0.51
C ILE A 82 8.82 8.71 0.42
N GLY A 83 8.10 9.70 -0.13
CA GLY A 83 7.36 10.67 0.66
C GLY A 83 6.24 10.04 1.51
N LEU A 84 5.60 8.98 1.01
CA LEU A 84 4.64 8.21 1.80
C LEU A 84 5.32 7.49 2.97
N GLY A 85 6.51 6.92 2.77
CA GLY A 85 7.30 6.33 3.86
C GLY A 85 7.57 7.34 4.98
N VAL A 86 7.98 8.55 4.64
CA VAL A 86 8.20 9.63 5.62
C VAL A 86 6.90 10.03 6.33
N ALA A 87 5.78 10.04 5.61
CA ALA A 87 4.48 10.35 6.22
C ALA A 87 4.02 9.25 7.20
N VAL A 88 4.29 7.98 6.89
CA VAL A 88 4.11 6.86 7.82
C VAL A 88 4.96 7.04 9.07
N ASP A 89 6.26 7.34 8.92
CA ASP A 89 7.15 7.59 10.06
C ASP A 89 6.64 8.72 10.95
N TYR A 90 6.12 9.80 10.34
CA TYR A 90 5.56 10.93 11.07
C TYR A 90 4.35 10.55 11.93
N VAL A 91 3.35 9.85 11.36
CA VAL A 91 2.16 9.43 12.13
C VAL A 91 2.52 8.38 13.18
N THR A 92 3.44 7.46 12.86
CA THR A 92 3.93 6.45 13.81
C THR A 92 4.67 7.09 14.98
N ALA A 93 5.47 8.13 14.75
CA ALA A 93 6.18 8.86 15.81
C ALA A 93 5.22 9.60 16.77
N ILE A 94 4.08 10.09 16.27
CA ILE A 94 3.02 10.65 17.12
C ILE A 94 2.32 9.53 17.91
N GLY A 95 2.04 8.42 17.23
CA GLY A 95 1.35 7.24 17.75
C GLY A 95 -0.14 7.25 17.40
N MET A 96 -0.60 6.20 16.70
CA MET A 96 -1.98 6.12 16.20
C MET A 96 -3.03 6.09 17.29
N ASP A 97 -2.75 5.50 18.45
CA ASP A 97 -3.67 5.52 19.60
C ASP A 97 -3.90 6.93 20.14
N ARG A 98 -2.83 7.76 20.14
CA ARG A 98 -2.92 9.17 20.57
C ARG A 98 -3.70 10.01 19.57
N ILE A 99 -3.49 9.77 18.28
CA ILE A 99 -4.25 10.41 17.21
C ILE A 99 -5.74 10.06 17.36
N ALA A 100 -6.06 8.77 17.49
CA ALA A 100 -7.44 8.29 17.64
C ALA A 100 -8.15 8.91 18.85
N ALA A 101 -7.49 8.91 20.02
CA ALA A 101 -8.04 9.51 21.23
C ALA A 101 -8.30 11.02 21.06
N HIS A 102 -7.34 11.74 20.48
CA HIS A 102 -7.48 13.17 20.24
C HIS A 102 -8.61 13.50 19.26
N GLU A 103 -8.72 12.75 18.16
CA GLU A 103 -9.83 12.91 17.21
C GLU A 103 -11.18 12.62 17.85
N GLN A 104 -11.26 11.61 18.72
CA GLN A 104 -12.49 11.28 19.44
C GLN A 104 -12.89 12.36 20.44
N ASP A 105 -11.93 12.95 21.15
CA ASP A 105 -12.17 14.07 22.06
C ASP A 105 -12.72 15.29 21.29
N LEU A 106 -12.13 15.62 20.13
CA LEU A 106 -12.60 16.72 19.28
C LEU A 106 -14.00 16.46 18.71
N LEU A 107 -14.33 15.22 18.37
CA LEU A 107 -15.65 14.85 17.87
C LEU A 107 -16.75 15.02 18.94
N ASN A 108 -16.39 14.85 20.21
CA ASN A 108 -17.31 14.92 21.35
C ASN A 108 -17.44 16.33 21.98
N TYR A 109 -16.69 17.32 21.46
CA TYR A 109 -16.66 18.69 21.98
C TYR A 109 -17.83 19.54 21.49
#